data_AF-A0A6N8X1G5-F1
#
_entry.id   AF-A0A6N8X1G5-F1
#
_cell.length_a   1.000
_cell.length_b   1.000
_cell.length_c   1.000
_cell.angle_alpha   90.00
_cell.angle_beta   90.00
_cell.angle_gamma   90.00
#
_symmetry.space_group_name_H-M   'P 1'
#
loop_
_entity.id
_entity.type
_entity.pdbx_description
1 polymer ?
#
loop_
_entity_poly.entity_id
_entity_poly.type
_entity_poly.pdbx_seq_one_letter_code
_entity_poly.pdbx_strand_id
1 'polypeptide(L)'
;MTPTSRRLAVASAAAAVALFLPATALAQGVSPWLDAVQVLQDAFTGPIARGLSLIAIVIGGLMFAFGEGGSKKALAGIIFGLGMAMGAANFLAWLF
;
A
#
# COMPACT_ATOMS: atom_id res chain seq x y z
N MET A 1 39.67 -25.37 -27.03
CA MET A 1 38.34 -24.78 -26.74
C MET A 1 38.34 -23.35 -27.26
N THR A 2 37.63 -23.09 -28.35
CA THR A 2 37.67 -21.81 -29.07
C THR A 2 36.94 -20.72 -28.28
N PRO A 3 37.47 -19.49 -28.20
CA PRO A 3 36.91 -18.40 -27.37
C PRO A 3 35.47 -18.00 -27.74
N THR A 4 35.03 -18.37 -28.94
CA THR A 4 33.69 -18.09 -29.48
C THR A 4 32.59 -18.87 -28.76
N SER A 5 32.83 -20.14 -28.35
CA SER A 5 31.80 -20.95 -27.67
C SER A 5 31.50 -20.45 -26.26
N ARG A 6 32.53 -19.92 -25.57
CA ARG A 6 32.38 -19.31 -24.25
C ARG A 6 31.55 -18.02 -24.30
N ARG A 7 31.72 -17.21 -25.35
CA ARG A 7 30.92 -15.99 -25.56
C ARG A 7 29.45 -16.30 -25.81
N LEU A 8 29.17 -17.34 -26.60
CA LEU A 8 27.81 -17.79 -26.87
C LEU A 8 27.13 -18.34 -25.61
N ALA A 9 27.83 -19.13 -24.80
CA ALA A 9 27.31 -19.66 -23.54
C ALA A 9 27.01 -18.56 -22.51
N VAL A 10 27.86 -17.52 -22.43
CA VAL A 10 27.64 -16.36 -21.56
C VAL A 10 26.46 -15.52 -22.05
N ALA A 11 26.32 -15.34 -23.38
CA ALA A 11 25.19 -14.60 -23.96
C ALA A 11 23.85 -15.31 -23.74
N SER A 12 23.79 -16.64 -23.89
CA SER A 12 22.58 -17.41 -23.62
C SER A 12 22.19 -17.40 -22.14
N ALA A 13 23.17 -17.45 -21.23
CA ALA A 13 22.92 -17.36 -19.79
C ALA A 13 22.37 -15.97 -19.41
N ALA A 14 22.93 -14.90 -19.97
CA ALA A 14 22.45 -13.53 -19.74
C ALA A 14 21.02 -13.33 -20.26
N ALA A 15 20.69 -13.89 -21.43
CA ALA A 15 19.34 -13.84 -21.99
C ALA A 15 18.33 -14.65 -21.15
N ALA A 16 18.72 -15.81 -20.64
CA ALA A 16 17.88 -16.59 -19.73
C ALA A 16 17.59 -15.82 -18.44
N VAL A 17 18.61 -15.20 -17.83
CA VAL A 17 18.45 -14.35 -16.65
C VAL A 17 17.51 -13.18 -16.95
N ALA A 18 17.68 -12.51 -18.10
CA ALA A 18 16.83 -11.41 -18.55
C ALA A 18 15.33 -11.78 -18.65
N LEU A 19 15.03 -13.01 -19.08
CA LEU A 19 13.65 -13.52 -19.19
C LEU A 19 13.00 -13.86 -17.83
N PHE A 20 13.81 -14.08 -16.79
CA PHE A 20 13.32 -14.31 -15.42
C PHE A 20 13.26 -13.03 -14.58
N LEU A 21 13.70 -11.88 -15.10
CA LEU A 21 13.47 -10.61 -14.42
C LEU A 21 11.97 -10.29 -14.43
N PRO A 22 11.38 -9.89 -13.28
CA PRO A 22 9.98 -9.56 -13.21
C PRO A 22 9.68 -8.39 -14.15
N ALA A 23 8.78 -8.62 -15.10
CA ALA A 23 8.32 -7.62 -16.08
C ALA A 23 7.62 -6.41 -15.43
N THR A 24 7.37 -6.46 -14.11
CA THR A 24 6.81 -5.36 -13.34
C THR A 24 7.65 -4.09 -13.47
N ALA A 25 8.97 -4.17 -13.69
CA ALA A 25 9.82 -2.99 -13.85
C ALA A 25 9.63 -2.23 -15.18
N LEU A 26 9.10 -2.87 -16.23
CA LEU A 26 8.98 -2.27 -17.57
C LEU A 26 7.64 -1.58 -17.84
N ALA A 27 6.66 -1.72 -16.94
CA ALA A 27 5.35 -1.09 -17.05
C ALA A 27 5.13 0.08 -16.07
N GLN A 28 6.06 0.33 -15.16
CA GLN A 28 5.95 1.34 -14.09
C GLN A 28 6.09 2.80 -14.58
N GLY A 29 6.12 3.04 -15.91
CA GLY A 29 6.53 4.31 -16.48
C GLY A 29 5.46 5.12 -17.23
N VAL A 30 4.21 4.66 -17.34
CA VAL A 30 3.31 5.23 -18.37
C VAL A 30 2.46 6.40 -17.86
N SER A 31 2.19 6.52 -16.55
CA SER A 31 1.52 7.72 -16.04
C SER A 31 1.86 8.03 -14.57
N PRO A 32 2.25 9.28 -14.25
CA PRO A 32 2.45 9.72 -12.86
C PRO A 32 1.19 9.57 -11.99
N TRP A 33 0.02 9.57 -12.62
CA TRP A 33 -1.26 9.39 -11.95
C TRP A 33 -1.50 7.96 -11.48
N LEU A 34 -1.09 6.97 -12.29
CA LEU A 34 -1.21 5.57 -11.93
C LEU A 34 -0.32 5.26 -10.73
N ASP A 35 0.90 5.80 -10.75
CA ASP A 35 1.87 5.64 -9.68
C ASP A 35 1.36 6.28 -8.37
N ALA A 36 0.79 7.50 -8.45
CA ALA A 36 0.16 8.15 -7.32
C ALA A 36 -1.02 7.33 -6.75
N VAL A 37 -1.84 6.71 -7.61
CA VAL A 37 -2.95 5.85 -7.18
C VAL A 37 -2.43 4.58 -6.50
N GLN A 38 -1.30 4.04 -6.93
CA GLN A 38 -0.68 2.87 -6.32
C GLN A 38 -0.10 3.21 -4.93
N VAL A 39 0.60 4.34 -4.81
CA VAL A 39 1.08 4.87 -3.53
C VAL A 39 -0.09 5.10 -2.54
N LEU A 40 -1.23 5.62 -3.01
CA LEU A 40 -2.41 5.79 -2.16
C LEU A 40 -2.96 4.45 -1.69
N GLN A 41 -3.04 3.43 -2.56
CA GLN A 41 -3.47 2.09 -2.17
C GLN A 41 -2.56 1.48 -1.10
N ASP A 42 -1.25 1.60 -1.26
CA ASP A 42 -0.26 1.13 -0.28
C ASP A 42 -0.38 1.89 1.05
N ALA A 43 -0.65 3.20 1.00
CA ALA A 43 -0.86 4.01 2.20
C ALA A 43 -2.10 3.59 3.00
N PHE A 44 -3.17 3.13 2.34
CA PHE A 44 -4.41 2.68 2.99
C PHE A 44 -4.43 1.20 3.43
N THR A 45 -3.53 0.37 2.89
CA THR A 45 -3.46 -1.08 3.20
C THR A 45 -2.21 -1.47 4.00
N GLY A 46 -1.20 -0.60 4.03
CA GLY A 46 0.07 -0.84 4.71
C GLY A 46 0.07 -0.55 6.22
N PRO A 47 1.25 -0.63 6.87
CA PRO A 47 1.42 -0.39 8.30
C PRO A 47 0.96 1.01 8.75
N ILE A 48 1.10 2.00 7.85
CA ILE A 48 0.69 3.39 8.10
C ILE A 48 -0.82 3.46 8.35
N ALA A 49 -1.63 2.76 7.56
CA ALA A 49 -3.07 2.71 7.74
C ALA A 49 -3.49 2.15 9.09
N ARG A 50 -2.80 1.11 9.58
CA ARG A 50 -3.05 0.50 10.90
C ARG A 50 -2.80 1.49 12.02
N GLY A 51 -1.70 2.25 11.93
CA GLY A 51 -1.40 3.32 12.87
C GLY A 51 -2.46 4.42 12.86
N LEU A 52 -2.85 4.90 11.68
CA LEU A 52 -3.87 5.94 11.52
C LEU A 52 -5.25 5.48 12.00
N SER A 53 -5.64 4.23 11.73
CA SER A 53 -6.88 3.62 12.21
C SER A 53 -6.95 3.64 13.74
N LEU A 54 -5.89 3.17 14.41
CA LEU A 54 -5.83 3.16 15.88
C LEU A 54 -5.96 4.57 16.45
N ILE A 55 -5.23 5.54 15.89
CA ILE A 55 -5.26 6.94 16.34
C ILE A 55 -6.66 7.54 16.15
N ALA A 56 -7.30 7.31 15.00
CA ALA A 56 -8.63 7.83 14.70
C ALA A 56 -9.70 7.25 15.64
N ILE A 57 -9.63 5.96 15.98
CA ILE A 57 -10.54 5.31 16.93
C ILE A 57 -10.37 5.94 18.33
N VAL A 58 -9.13 6.12 18.79
CA VAL A 58 -8.85 6.70 20.11
C VAL A 58 -9.34 8.15 20.18
N ILE A 59 -8.95 9.00 19.22
CA ILE A 59 -9.34 10.41 19.20
C ILE A 59 -10.85 10.55 19.01
N GLY A 60 -11.46 9.77 18.12
CA GLY A 60 -12.90 9.75 17.91
C GLY A 60 -13.66 9.35 19.17
N GLY A 61 -13.22 8.31 19.89
CA GLY A 61 -13.81 7.90 21.15
C GLY A 61 -13.70 8.96 22.25
N LEU A 62 -12.53 9.59 22.39
CA LEU A 62 -12.29 10.69 23.34
C LEU A 62 -13.17 11.90 23.00
N MET A 63 -13.23 12.30 21.75
CA MET A 63 -14.05 13.44 21.31
C MET A 63 -15.55 13.14 21.44
N PHE A 64 -15.97 11.88 21.31
CA PHE A 64 -17.35 11.48 21.57
C PHE A 64 -17.71 11.55 23.07
N ALA A 65 -16.80 11.09 23.93
CA ALA A 65 -16.97 11.09 25.38
C ALA A 65 -16.98 12.52 25.97
N PHE A 66 -16.06 13.38 25.52
CA PHE A 66 -15.89 14.74 26.06
C PHE A 66 -16.36 15.85 25.12
N GLY A 67 -17.06 15.51 24.04
CA GLY A 67 -17.57 16.47 23.06
C GLY A 67 -18.72 17.29 23.60
N GLU A 68 -18.44 18.42 24.23
CA GLU A 68 -19.45 19.41 24.59
C GLU A 68 -19.91 20.15 23.33
N GLY A 69 -20.99 19.64 22.74
CA GLY A 69 -21.65 20.18 21.54
C GLY A 69 -22.00 19.09 20.52
N GLY A 70 -23.23 19.13 19.98
CA GLY A 70 -23.70 18.14 19.00
C GLY A 70 -22.82 18.04 17.75
N SER A 71 -22.29 19.17 17.28
CA SER A 71 -21.35 19.22 16.14
C SER A 71 -20.02 18.50 16.42
N LYS A 72 -19.47 18.61 17.64
CA LYS A 72 -18.23 17.92 18.02
C LYS A 72 -18.43 16.41 18.11
N LYS A 73 -19.57 15.96 18.63
CA LYS A 73 -19.93 14.52 18.66
C LYS A 73 -20.16 13.95 17.26
N ALA A 74 -20.74 14.73 16.34
CA ALA A 74 -20.90 14.34 14.95
C ALA A 74 -19.55 14.16 14.25
N LEU A 75 -18.62 15.12 14.42
CA LEU A 75 -17.27 15.02 13.88
C LEU A 75 -16.50 13.84 14.48
N ALA A 76 -16.65 13.61 15.79
CA ALA A 76 -16.08 12.46 16.48
C ALA A 76 -16.54 11.13 15.85
N GLY A 77 -17.82 11.00 15.55
CA GLY A 77 -18.40 9.83 14.89
C GLY A 77 -17.83 9.60 13.48
N ILE A 78 -17.61 10.67 12.70
CA ILE A 78 -16.99 10.58 11.36
C ILE A 78 -15.55 10.07 11.48
N ILE A 79 -14.75 10.64 12.37
CA ILE A 79 -13.35 10.24 12.59
C ILE A 79 -13.28 8.80 13.08
N PHE A 80 -14.14 8.44 14.04
CA PHE A 80 -14.23 7.08 14.57
C PHE A 80 -14.62 6.07 13.49
N GLY A 81 -15.63 6.38 12.67
CA GLY A 81 -16.08 5.55 11.55
C GLY A 81 -15.01 5.35 10.49
N LEU A 82 -14.28 6.42 10.12
CA LEU A 82 -13.12 6.34 9.23
C LEU A 82 -12.04 5.42 9.79
N GLY A 83 -11.73 5.55 11.09
CA GLY A 83 -10.80 4.68 11.79
C GLY A 83 -11.20 3.21 11.73
N MET A 84 -12.47 2.90 12.00
CA MET A 84 -13.00 1.53 11.91
C MET A 84 -12.97 0.99 10.48
N ALA A 85 -13.35 1.79 9.47
CA ALA A 85 -13.35 1.35 8.07
C ALA A 85 -11.93 0.99 7.58
N MET A 86 -10.93 1.83 7.88
CA MET A 86 -9.53 1.54 7.54
C MET A 86 -8.99 0.31 8.29
N GLY A 87 -9.40 0.12 9.54
CA GLY A 87 -9.06 -1.07 10.33
C GLY A 87 -9.65 -2.35 9.73
N ALA A 88 -10.91 -2.31 9.30
CA ALA A 88 -11.58 -3.44 8.64
C ALA A 88 -10.93 -3.79 7.29
N ALA A 89 -10.59 -2.80 6.47
CA ALA A 89 -9.88 -3.01 5.20
C ALA A 89 -8.53 -3.70 5.42
N ASN A 90 -7.78 -3.31 6.46
CA ASN A 90 -6.53 -3.96 6.85
C ASN A 90 -6.72 -5.39 7.35
N PHE A 91 -7.77 -5.65 8.12
CA PHE A 91 -8.10 -7.00 8.56
C PHE A 91 -8.40 -7.91 7.37
N LEU A 92 -9.15 -7.40 6.40
CA LEU A 92 -9.48 -8.13 5.17
C LEU A 92 -8.23 -8.40 4.32
N ALA A 93 -7.32 -7.42 4.21
CA ALA A 93 -6.04 -7.58 3.52
C ALA A 93 -5.06 -8.55 4.22
N TRP A 94 -5.28 -8.86 5.50
CA TRP A 94 -4.53 -9.92 6.20
C TRP A 94 -5.16 -11.31 6.02
N LEU A 95 -6.49 -11.37 5.82
CA LEU A 95 -7.25 -12.61 5.71
C LEU A 95 -6.99 -13.35 4.38
N PHE A 96 -6.71 -12.61 3.31
CA PHE A 96 -6.48 -13.10 1.96
C PHE A 96 -5.04 -12.87 1.51
#